data_AF-A0A939NX99-F1
#
_entry.id   AF-A0A939NX99-F1
#
_cell.length_a   1.000
_cell.length_b   1.000
_cell.length_c   1.000
_cell.angle_alpha   90.00
_cell.angle_beta   90.00
_cell.angle_gamma   90.00
#
_symmetry.space_group_name_H-M   'P 1'
#
loop_
_entity.id
_entity.type
_entity.pdbx_description
1 polymer ?
#
loop_
_entity_poly.entity_id
_entity_poly.type
_entity_poly.pdbx_seq_one_letter_code
_entity_poly.pdbx_strand_id
1 'polypeptide(L)'
;MPPDTTGCWTPVALSADLPSGTVMPARTPAGSIALWRSEAGRASASADRCPHRGMRLSHGFVRGEALSCIYHGWSYAQAGHCLRIPAHPGLIPPQTIRVATQQVEESGGVIWVAVGERDDGPPRFQGLLPLRSLTADAGIAAIEAAAGEKTGADGLLRTARHSKEMSLLLVAQAQAQTLVHVLLNGDATPCERILASRAAETVRRVAEDVETKGLA
;
A
#
# COMPACT_ATOMS: atom_id res chain seq x y z
N MET A 1 6.55 7.10 18.21
CA MET A 1 6.50 6.22 17.02
C MET A 1 5.53 5.10 17.37
N PRO A 2 4.38 4.95 16.70
CA PRO A 2 3.51 3.81 16.97
C PRO A 2 4.33 2.53 16.70
N PRO A 3 4.09 1.45 17.47
CA PRO A 3 4.90 0.24 17.38
C PRO A 3 4.82 -0.34 15.95
N ASP A 4 5.99 -0.59 15.36
CA ASP A 4 6.15 -1.30 14.09
C ASP A 4 5.85 -2.78 14.31
N THR A 5 4.56 -3.13 14.30
CA THR A 5 4.07 -4.49 14.58
C THR A 5 4.09 -5.41 13.36
N THR A 6 4.46 -4.91 12.17
CA THR A 6 4.48 -5.71 10.93
C THR A 6 5.87 -6.19 10.53
N GLY A 7 6.89 -5.96 11.35
CA GLY A 7 8.24 -6.48 11.13
C GLY A 7 8.88 -5.90 9.88
N CYS A 8 9.09 -4.57 9.84
CA CYS A 8 9.73 -3.84 8.74
C CYS A 8 9.12 -4.03 7.35
N TRP A 9 8.01 -4.78 7.21
CA TRP A 9 7.22 -4.91 5.99
C TRP A 9 5.98 -4.04 6.11
N THR A 10 5.83 -3.08 5.21
CA THR A 10 4.65 -2.20 5.19
C THR A 10 3.64 -2.74 4.17
N PRO A 11 2.41 -3.08 4.58
CA PRO A 11 1.35 -3.41 3.63
C PRO A 11 0.85 -2.11 3.00
N VAL A 12 1.02 -1.94 1.69
CA VAL A 12 0.81 -0.65 1.01
C VAL A 12 -0.44 -0.59 0.13
N ALA A 13 -0.92 -1.75 -0.32
CA ALA A 13 -2.07 -1.88 -1.20
C ALA A 13 -2.57 -3.33 -1.22
N LEU A 14 -3.79 -3.55 -1.71
CA LEU A 14 -4.22 -4.89 -2.10
C LEU A 14 -3.72 -5.19 -3.51
N SER A 15 -3.41 -6.46 -3.80
CA SER A 15 -2.98 -6.90 -5.13
C SER A 15 -4.00 -6.54 -6.22
N ALA A 16 -5.30 -6.58 -5.88
CA ALA A 16 -6.40 -6.24 -6.78
C ALA A 16 -6.53 -4.72 -7.05
N ASP A 17 -5.99 -3.86 -6.17
CA ASP A 17 -6.01 -2.40 -6.35
C ASP A 17 -4.97 -1.94 -7.39
N LEU A 18 -4.04 -2.82 -7.77
CA LEU A 18 -2.98 -2.56 -8.75
C LEU A 18 -3.04 -3.57 -9.92
N PRO A 19 -3.90 -3.37 -10.92
CA PRO A 19 -3.94 -4.22 -12.13
C PRO A 19 -2.64 -4.17 -12.95
N SER A 20 -2.43 -5.17 -13.82
CA SER A 20 -1.25 -5.19 -14.72
C SER A 20 -1.21 -3.95 -15.61
N GLY A 21 -0.01 -3.42 -15.84
CA GLY A 21 0.18 -2.21 -16.65
C GLY A 21 -0.25 -0.91 -15.97
N THR A 22 -0.49 -0.92 -14.65
CA THR A 22 -0.91 0.28 -13.91
C THR A 22 0.14 0.76 -12.91
N VAL A 23 -0.02 2.01 -12.49
CA VAL A 23 0.76 2.65 -11.44
C VAL A 23 -0.18 3.43 -10.52
N MET A 24 0.10 3.43 -9.23
CA MET A 24 -0.62 4.20 -8.22
C MET A 24 0.35 4.78 -7.18
N PRO A 25 -0.03 5.88 -6.50
CA PRO A 25 0.73 6.37 -5.35
C PRO A 25 0.53 5.43 -4.14
N ALA A 26 1.61 5.19 -3.42
CA ALA A 26 1.58 4.52 -2.12
C ALA A 26 2.64 5.13 -1.20
N ARG A 27 2.68 4.69 0.06
CA ARG A 27 3.58 5.24 1.07
C ARG A 27 4.16 4.14 1.95
N THR A 28 5.40 4.34 2.33
CA THR A 28 6.12 3.56 3.34
C THR A 28 6.70 4.52 4.39
N PRO A 29 7.21 4.02 5.53
CA PRO A 29 7.95 4.84 6.47
C PRO A 29 9.17 5.56 5.85
N ALA A 30 9.72 5.03 4.76
CA ALA A 30 10.84 5.64 4.03
C ALA A 30 10.41 6.78 3.08
N GLY A 31 9.12 6.91 2.76
CA GLY A 31 8.60 8.00 1.94
C GLY A 31 7.50 7.60 0.95
N SER A 32 7.23 8.49 0.00
CA SER A 32 6.24 8.26 -1.06
C SER A 32 6.84 7.38 -2.16
N ILE A 33 6.06 6.41 -2.62
CA ILE A 33 6.44 5.49 -3.70
C ILE A 33 5.43 5.52 -4.84
N ALA A 34 5.94 5.31 -6.04
CA ALA A 34 5.17 4.84 -7.18
C ALA A 34 5.14 3.32 -7.11
N LEU A 35 3.97 2.77 -6.76
CA LEU A 35 3.72 1.35 -6.80
C LEU A 35 3.15 1.01 -8.18
N TRP A 36 3.80 0.12 -8.92
CA TRP A 36 3.43 -0.19 -10.29
C TRP A 36 3.53 -1.68 -10.58
N ARG A 37 2.73 -2.15 -11.54
CA ARG A 37 2.75 -3.53 -12.00
C ARG A 37 3.08 -3.55 -13.47
N SER A 38 4.12 -4.31 -13.84
CA SER A 38 4.45 -4.52 -15.25
C SER A 38 3.30 -5.21 -16.00
N GLU A 39 3.33 -5.18 -17.32
CA GLU A 39 2.36 -5.90 -18.15
C GLU A 39 2.44 -7.41 -17.92
N ALA A 40 3.64 -7.95 -17.65
CA ALA A 40 3.82 -9.35 -17.24
C ALA A 40 3.33 -9.66 -15.80
N GLY A 41 2.83 -8.66 -15.07
CA GLY A 41 2.19 -8.84 -13.77
C GLY A 41 3.12 -8.69 -12.57
N ARG A 42 4.39 -8.30 -12.73
CA ARG A 42 5.32 -8.13 -11.60
C ARG A 42 5.11 -6.79 -10.91
N ALA A 43 4.76 -6.81 -9.62
CA ALA A 43 4.69 -5.61 -8.80
C ALA A 43 6.09 -5.04 -8.48
N SER A 44 6.20 -3.72 -8.39
CA SER A 44 7.46 -3.01 -8.13
C SER A 44 7.19 -1.68 -7.43
N ALA A 45 8.13 -1.25 -6.57
CA ALA A 45 8.06 0.00 -5.84
C ALA A 45 9.28 0.85 -6.16
N SER A 46 9.05 2.05 -6.68
CA SER A 46 10.07 3.05 -6.95
C SER A 46 9.79 4.30 -6.14
N ALA A 47 10.82 5.05 -5.74
CA ALA A 47 10.60 6.36 -5.12
C ALA A 47 9.71 7.22 -6.02
N ASP A 48 8.73 7.94 -5.45
CA ASP A 48 7.75 8.71 -6.22
C ASP A 48 8.31 10.05 -6.74
N ARG A 49 9.52 10.01 -7.29
CA ARG A 49 10.24 11.20 -7.74
C ARG A 49 11.18 10.88 -8.88
N CYS A 50 10.87 11.39 -10.06
CA CYS A 50 11.72 11.26 -11.24
C CYS A 50 13.05 12.03 -11.01
N PRO A 51 14.22 11.39 -11.15
CA PRO A 51 15.52 12.05 -10.92
C PRO A 51 15.84 13.17 -11.92
N HIS A 52 15.10 13.29 -13.03
CA HIS A 52 15.30 14.36 -14.01
C HIS A 52 14.85 15.72 -13.47
N ARG A 53 13.56 15.87 -13.12
CA ARG A 53 12.97 17.15 -12.65
C ARG A 53 11.97 17.00 -11.50
N GLY A 54 11.97 15.86 -10.83
CA GLY A 54 11.17 15.65 -9.62
C GLY A 54 9.67 15.39 -9.83
N MET A 55 9.20 15.18 -11.06
CA MET A 55 7.81 14.79 -11.31
C MET A 55 7.50 13.46 -10.59
N ARG A 56 6.30 13.35 -10.03
CA ARG A 56 5.82 12.11 -9.41
C ARG A 56 5.70 11.02 -10.46
N LEU A 57 6.33 9.89 -10.18
CA LEU A 57 6.30 8.72 -11.06
C LEU A 57 4.98 7.95 -10.95
N SER A 58 4.26 8.14 -9.84
CA SER A 58 2.91 7.63 -9.62
C SER A 58 1.89 8.20 -10.59
N HIS A 59 2.17 9.36 -11.19
CA HIS A 59 1.38 9.98 -12.26
C HIS A 59 1.84 9.54 -13.67
N GLY A 60 2.81 8.63 -13.73
CA GLY A 60 3.35 8.08 -14.97
C GLY A 60 2.44 7.02 -15.60
N PHE A 61 3.04 6.19 -16.43
CA PHE A 61 2.37 5.05 -17.04
C PHE A 61 3.36 3.90 -17.22
N VAL A 62 2.87 2.68 -17.16
CA VAL A 62 3.67 1.48 -17.43
C VAL A 62 3.71 1.22 -18.93
N ARG A 63 4.85 0.76 -19.45
CA ARG A 63 5.02 0.23 -20.81
C ARG A 63 5.83 -1.05 -20.73
N GLY A 64 5.21 -2.19 -20.97
CA GLY A 64 5.84 -3.50 -20.78
C GLY A 64 6.40 -3.65 -19.36
N GLU A 65 7.72 -3.77 -19.25
CA GLU A 65 8.45 -3.97 -18.00
C GLU A 65 9.05 -2.68 -17.41
N ALA A 66 8.57 -1.50 -17.81
CA ALA A 66 9.13 -0.22 -17.40
C ALA A 66 8.07 0.79 -16.94
N LEU A 67 8.42 1.59 -15.93
CA LEU A 67 7.65 2.76 -15.51
C LEU A 67 8.17 4.00 -16.21
N SER A 68 7.28 4.71 -16.90
CA SER A 68 7.61 5.93 -17.66
C SER A 68 7.05 7.17 -16.99
N CYS A 69 7.91 8.17 -16.80
CA CYS A 69 7.54 9.47 -16.26
C CYS A 69 6.66 10.24 -17.25
N ILE A 70 5.51 10.75 -16.81
CA ILE A 70 4.59 11.53 -17.66
C ILE A 70 5.20 12.84 -18.19
N TYR A 71 6.22 13.39 -17.52
CA TYR A 71 6.74 14.70 -17.89
C TYR A 71 7.55 14.67 -19.19
N HIS A 72 8.58 13.83 -19.26
CA HIS A 72 9.48 13.76 -20.43
C HIS A 72 9.64 12.34 -20.98
N GLY A 73 8.84 11.39 -20.49
CA GLY A 73 8.85 10.00 -20.94
C GLY A 73 10.12 9.21 -20.60
N TRP A 74 10.93 9.67 -19.63
CA TRP A 74 12.04 8.86 -19.14
C TRP A 74 11.48 7.57 -18.54
N SER A 75 11.98 6.44 -19.02
CA SER A 75 11.52 5.11 -18.61
C SER A 75 12.54 4.45 -17.69
N TYR A 76 12.07 3.79 -16.65
CA TYR A 76 12.89 3.13 -15.64
C TYR A 76 12.52 1.66 -15.52
N ALA A 77 13.54 0.80 -15.42
CA ALA A 77 13.35 -0.63 -15.15
C ALA A 77 12.90 -0.88 -13.70
N GLN A 78 12.51 -2.11 -13.41
CA GLN A 78 12.18 -2.58 -12.05
C GLN A 78 13.34 -2.41 -11.07
N ALA A 79 14.60 -2.51 -11.54
CA ALA A 79 15.81 -2.23 -10.75
C ALA A 79 16.19 -0.72 -10.71
N GLY A 80 15.31 0.15 -11.21
CA GLY A 80 15.41 1.59 -11.12
C GLY A 80 16.30 2.28 -12.16
N HIS A 81 17.08 1.55 -12.96
CA HIS A 81 17.95 2.17 -13.96
C HIS A 81 17.14 2.75 -15.14
N CYS A 82 17.58 3.89 -15.65
CA CYS A 82 16.98 4.53 -16.81
C CYS A 82 17.22 3.68 -18.06
N LEU A 83 16.14 3.29 -18.72
CA LEU A 83 16.16 2.50 -19.94
C LEU A 83 16.13 3.36 -21.20
N ARG A 84 15.42 4.49 -21.14
CA ARG A 84 15.14 5.30 -22.33
C ARG A 84 14.94 6.77 -21.98
N ILE A 85 15.55 7.63 -22.79
CA ILE A 85 15.31 9.08 -22.81
C ILE A 85 14.76 9.43 -24.20
N PRO A 86 13.44 9.71 -24.34
CA PRO A 86 12.82 9.87 -25.66
C PRO A 86 13.43 10.96 -26.55
N ALA A 87 13.91 12.05 -25.95
CA ALA A 87 14.57 13.15 -26.68
C ALA A 87 15.92 12.75 -27.30
N HIS A 88 16.53 11.65 -26.83
CA HIS A 88 17.80 11.13 -27.32
C HIS A 88 17.67 9.63 -27.63
N PRO A 89 16.96 9.24 -28.71
CA PRO A 89 16.59 7.85 -28.95
C PRO A 89 17.76 6.90 -29.20
N GLY A 90 18.91 7.40 -29.69
CA GLY A 90 20.13 6.62 -29.87
C GLY A 90 21.07 6.61 -28.67
N LEU A 91 20.74 7.34 -27.60
CA LEU A 91 21.56 7.38 -26.39
C LEU A 91 21.25 6.16 -25.53
N ILE A 92 22.30 5.44 -25.13
CA ILE A 92 22.24 4.50 -24.01
C ILE A 92 22.34 5.35 -22.72
N PRO A 93 21.29 5.42 -21.88
CA PRO A 93 21.35 6.25 -20.68
C PRO A 93 22.48 5.80 -19.74
N PRO A 94 23.23 6.74 -19.11
CA PRO A 94 24.24 6.40 -18.12
C PRO A 94 23.66 5.59 -16.96
N GLN A 95 24.41 4.60 -16.48
CA GLN A 95 23.99 3.74 -15.35
C GLN A 95 23.77 4.52 -14.04
N THR A 96 24.34 5.72 -13.93
CA THR A 96 24.16 6.62 -12.77
C THR A 96 22.75 7.21 -12.71
N ILE A 97 21.99 7.22 -13.81
CA ILE A 97 20.62 7.70 -13.82
C ILE A 97 19.70 6.58 -13.31
N ARG A 98 19.34 6.67 -12.03
CA ARG A 98 18.48 5.68 -11.38
C ARG A 98 17.41 6.34 -10.51
N VAL A 99 16.25 5.70 -10.42
CA VAL A 99 15.29 5.91 -9.35
C VAL A 99 15.57 4.90 -8.24
N ALA A 100 15.46 5.31 -6.97
CA ALA A 100 15.55 4.39 -5.85
C ALA A 100 14.37 3.41 -5.87
N THR A 101 14.60 2.17 -5.46
CA THR A 101 13.60 1.10 -5.45
C THR A 101 13.54 0.44 -4.08
N GLN A 102 12.40 -0.14 -3.75
CA GLN A 102 12.22 -0.92 -2.52
C GLN A 102 11.81 -2.35 -2.87
N GLN A 103 12.18 -3.32 -2.01
CA GLN A 103 11.80 -4.71 -2.16
C GLN A 103 10.28 -4.84 -1.99
N VAL A 104 9.65 -5.61 -2.88
CA VAL A 104 8.20 -5.82 -2.92
C VAL A 104 7.92 -7.32 -2.90
N GLU A 105 6.97 -7.73 -2.07
CA GLU A 105 6.44 -9.08 -2.03
C GLU A 105 4.91 -9.08 -1.97
N GLU A 106 4.29 -10.05 -2.65
CA GLU A 106 2.85 -10.25 -2.61
C GLU A 106 2.52 -11.50 -1.79
N SER A 107 1.70 -11.31 -0.76
CA SER A 107 1.36 -12.38 0.19
C SER A 107 -0.06 -12.17 0.68
N GLY A 108 -0.91 -13.20 0.57
CA GLY A 108 -2.31 -13.14 1.01
C GLY A 108 -3.16 -12.10 0.26
N GLY A 109 -2.82 -11.78 -0.99
CA GLY A 109 -3.50 -10.74 -1.77
C GLY A 109 -3.19 -9.30 -1.31
N VAL A 110 -2.18 -9.12 -0.47
CA VAL A 110 -1.66 -7.83 -0.02
C VAL A 110 -0.27 -7.62 -0.64
N ILE A 111 0.00 -6.39 -1.08
CA ILE A 111 1.31 -5.96 -1.55
C ILE A 111 2.07 -5.39 -0.36
N TRP A 112 3.23 -5.98 -0.05
CA TRP A 112 4.11 -5.61 1.03
C TRP A 112 5.38 -4.97 0.47
N VAL A 113 5.84 -3.90 1.11
CA VAL A 113 7.09 -3.22 0.77
C VAL A 113 8.00 -3.19 1.99
N ALA A 114 9.22 -3.69 1.82
CA ALA A 114 10.19 -3.72 2.91
C ALA A 114 10.80 -2.33 3.16
N VAL A 115 11.04 -2.03 4.45
CA VAL A 115 11.91 -0.96 4.89
C VAL A 115 13.33 -1.53 4.97
N GLY A 116 14.15 -1.22 3.97
CA GLY A 116 15.49 -1.78 3.80
C GLY A 116 15.50 -3.11 3.02
N GLU A 117 16.67 -3.71 2.89
CA GLU A 117 16.84 -5.05 2.31
C GLU A 117 16.52 -6.11 3.36
N ARG A 118 15.79 -7.16 2.96
CA ARG A 118 15.32 -8.21 3.86
C ARG A 118 15.40 -9.59 3.23
N ASP A 119 15.82 -10.57 4.03
CA ASP A 119 15.88 -11.98 3.65
C ASP A 119 14.66 -12.80 4.12
N ASP A 120 13.83 -12.23 5.01
CA ASP A 120 12.57 -12.81 5.47
C ASP A 120 11.38 -12.27 4.66
N GLY A 121 10.37 -13.12 4.45
CA GLY A 121 9.14 -12.70 3.77
C GLY A 121 8.17 -11.94 4.69
N PRO A 122 7.17 -11.25 4.13
CA PRO A 122 6.15 -10.55 4.91
C PRO A 122 5.25 -11.53 5.69
N PRO A 123 4.49 -11.03 6.68
CA PRO A 123 3.49 -11.81 7.38
C PRO A 123 2.53 -12.56 6.44
N ARG A 124 2.11 -13.75 6.86
CA ARG A 124 1.12 -14.57 6.17
C ARG A 124 -0.07 -14.80 7.08
N PHE A 125 -1.24 -14.31 6.66
CA PHE A 125 -2.49 -14.51 7.40
C PHE A 125 -3.28 -15.66 6.78
N GLN A 126 -3.12 -16.87 7.33
CA GLN A 126 -3.79 -18.06 6.81
C GLN A 126 -5.32 -17.92 6.87
N GLY A 127 -6.00 -18.31 5.80
CA GLY A 127 -7.46 -18.30 5.72
C GLY A 127 -8.09 -16.92 5.52
N LEU A 128 -7.31 -15.83 5.57
CA LEU A 128 -7.81 -14.48 5.33
C LEU A 128 -7.60 -14.04 3.88
N LEU A 129 -8.63 -13.46 3.28
CA LEU A 129 -8.63 -12.83 1.96
C LEU A 129 -8.98 -11.35 2.07
N PRO A 130 -8.38 -10.49 1.23
CA PRO A 130 -8.67 -9.08 1.24
C PRO A 130 -10.04 -8.78 0.64
N LEU A 131 -10.79 -7.89 1.31
CA LEU A 131 -12.06 -7.38 0.85
C LEU A 131 -11.93 -6.04 0.14
N ARG A 132 -11.30 -5.06 0.79
CA ARG A 132 -11.08 -3.70 0.29
C ARG A 132 -10.11 -2.92 1.17
N SER A 133 -9.63 -1.80 0.66
CA SER A 133 -8.92 -0.77 1.42
C SER A 133 -9.83 0.41 1.75
N LEU A 134 -9.54 1.10 2.85
CA LEU A 134 -10.14 2.37 3.27
C LEU A 134 -9.03 3.30 3.79
N THR A 135 -9.19 4.60 3.62
CA THR A 135 -8.37 5.60 4.31
C THR A 135 -9.23 6.25 5.38
N ALA A 136 -8.74 6.26 6.62
CA ALA A 136 -9.34 7.00 7.72
C ALA A 136 -8.53 8.26 8.01
N ASP A 137 -9.20 9.39 8.15
CA ASP A 137 -8.60 10.64 8.66
C ASP A 137 -8.50 10.60 10.19
N ALA A 138 -7.92 9.53 10.72
CA ALA A 138 -7.78 9.25 12.13
C ALA A 138 -6.58 8.33 12.40
N GLY A 139 -5.95 8.50 13.57
CA GLY A 139 -4.83 7.67 13.98
C GLY A 139 -5.26 6.25 14.35
N ILE A 140 -4.30 5.32 14.41
CA ILE A 140 -4.55 3.92 14.80
C ILE A 140 -5.26 3.83 16.16
N ALA A 141 -4.90 4.68 17.12
CA ALA A 141 -5.51 4.67 18.46
C ALA A 141 -7.01 5.01 18.42
N ALA A 142 -7.43 5.94 17.55
CA ALA A 142 -8.85 6.27 17.36
C ALA A 142 -9.61 5.13 16.66
N ILE A 143 -8.96 4.43 15.71
CA ILE A 143 -9.54 3.25 15.06
C ILE A 143 -9.71 2.10 16.06
N GLU A 144 -8.73 1.85 16.92
CA GLU A 144 -8.82 0.88 18.00
C GLU A 144 -9.98 1.20 18.94
N ALA A 145 -10.09 2.46 19.38
CA ALA A 145 -11.20 2.91 20.22
C ALA A 145 -12.56 2.73 19.52
N ALA A 146 -12.65 3.08 18.23
CA ALA A 146 -13.87 2.91 17.42
C ALA A 146 -14.23 1.44 17.17
N ALA A 147 -13.26 0.55 17.06
CA ALA A 147 -13.48 -0.88 16.91
C ALA A 147 -13.77 -1.59 18.24
N GLY A 148 -13.45 -0.96 19.37
CA GLY A 148 -13.58 -1.53 20.71
C GLY A 148 -12.53 -2.58 21.03
N GLU A 149 -11.47 -2.67 20.23
CA GLU A 149 -10.47 -3.73 20.25
C GLU A 149 -9.08 -3.16 20.00
N LYS A 150 -8.04 -3.92 20.34
CA LYS A 150 -6.63 -3.53 20.12
C LYS A 150 -6.00 -4.34 19.00
N THR A 151 -4.99 -3.76 18.36
CA THR A 151 -4.17 -4.48 17.40
C THR A 151 -3.43 -5.61 18.11
N GLY A 152 -3.60 -6.84 17.64
CA GLY A 152 -2.92 -8.02 18.17
C GLY A 152 -1.42 -8.00 17.92
N ALA A 153 -0.70 -8.92 18.57
CA ALA A 153 0.75 -9.08 18.38
C ALA A 153 1.14 -9.50 16.94
N ASP A 154 0.18 -10.01 16.16
CA ASP A 154 0.33 -10.35 14.75
C ASP A 154 0.03 -9.19 13.79
N GLY A 155 -0.19 -7.98 14.33
CA GLY A 155 -0.46 -6.77 13.54
C GLY A 155 -1.89 -6.64 13.04
N LEU A 156 -2.79 -7.55 13.41
CA LEU A 156 -4.21 -7.50 13.04
C LEU A 156 -5.08 -7.04 14.21
N LEU A 157 -5.95 -6.07 13.96
CA LEU A 157 -7.07 -5.78 14.83
C LEU A 157 -8.24 -6.67 14.42
N ARG A 158 -8.71 -7.52 15.31
CA ARG A 158 -9.91 -8.35 15.09
C ARG A 158 -11.08 -7.74 15.81
N THR A 159 -12.17 -7.52 15.11
CA THR A 159 -13.39 -6.93 15.68
C THR A 159 -14.61 -7.62 15.10
N ALA A 160 -15.65 -7.74 15.93
CA ALA A 160 -16.93 -8.28 15.52
C ALA A 160 -18.02 -7.20 15.62
N ARG A 161 -18.69 -6.92 14.50
CA ARG A 161 -19.91 -6.10 14.48
C ARG A 161 -21.01 -6.86 13.74
N HIS A 162 -22.23 -6.78 14.26
CA HIS A 162 -23.38 -7.53 13.73
C HIS A 162 -23.11 -9.04 13.55
N SER A 163 -22.42 -9.65 14.53
CA SER A 163 -22.13 -11.09 14.58
C SER A 163 -21.21 -11.64 13.48
N LYS A 164 -20.37 -10.78 12.87
CA LYS A 164 -19.31 -11.22 11.94
C LYS A 164 -17.97 -10.61 12.30
N GLU A 165 -16.97 -11.49 12.36
CA GLU A 165 -15.58 -11.13 12.60
C GLU A 165 -14.95 -10.60 11.32
N MET A 166 -14.25 -9.47 11.44
CA MET A 166 -13.39 -8.93 10.41
C MET A 166 -12.03 -8.58 11.00
N SER A 167 -10.99 -8.75 10.19
CA SER A 167 -9.62 -8.40 10.55
C SER A 167 -9.22 -7.14 9.82
N LEU A 168 -8.69 -6.17 10.56
CA LEU A 168 -8.18 -4.91 10.02
C LEU A 168 -6.67 -4.90 10.15
N LEU A 169 -5.99 -4.72 9.02
CA LEU A 169 -4.56 -4.46 8.97
C LEU A 169 -4.37 -2.95 8.83
N LEU A 170 -3.82 -2.34 9.88
CA LEU A 170 -3.76 -0.89 10.05
C LEU A 170 -2.35 -0.38 9.74
N VAL A 171 -2.27 0.68 8.93
CA VAL A 171 -1.00 1.24 8.46
C VAL A 171 -1.02 2.73 8.68
N ALA A 172 -0.23 3.20 9.65
CA ALA A 172 -0.11 4.63 9.92
C ALA A 172 0.44 5.38 8.69
N GLN A 173 -0.17 6.51 8.38
CA GLN A 173 0.21 7.41 7.30
C GLN A 173 0.59 8.79 7.88
N ALA A 174 0.95 9.73 7.00
CA ALA A 174 1.21 11.11 7.40
C ALA A 174 -0.08 11.80 7.91
N GLN A 175 0.08 12.90 8.66
CA GLN A 175 -1.03 13.77 9.08
C GLN A 175 -2.16 13.05 9.83
N ALA A 176 -1.80 12.08 10.69
CA ALA A 176 -2.75 11.27 11.45
C ALA A 176 -3.75 10.49 10.59
N GLN A 177 -3.43 10.21 9.32
CA GLN A 177 -4.23 9.28 8.52
C GLN A 177 -3.82 7.83 8.80
N THR A 178 -4.74 6.89 8.58
CA THR A 178 -4.47 5.46 8.60
C THR A 178 -5.04 4.79 7.36
N LEU A 179 -4.23 4.00 6.67
CA LEU A 179 -4.69 3.06 5.65
C LEU A 179 -5.15 1.78 6.35
N VAL A 180 -6.36 1.33 6.02
CA VAL A 180 -7.01 0.17 6.62
C VAL A 180 -7.28 -0.85 5.52
N HIS A 181 -6.60 -1.99 5.56
CA HIS A 181 -6.97 -3.14 4.73
C HIS A 181 -7.94 -4.04 5.51
N VAL A 182 -9.12 -4.24 4.94
CA VAL A 182 -10.15 -5.11 5.52
C VAL A 182 -9.96 -6.52 4.97
N LEU A 183 -9.73 -7.48 5.86
CA LEU A 183 -9.55 -8.88 5.55
C LEU A 183 -10.69 -9.71 6.18
N LEU A 184 -11.11 -10.77 5.49
CA LEU A 184 -12.16 -11.69 5.92
C LEU A 184 -11.74 -13.14 5.71
N ASN A 185 -12.40 -14.07 6.39
CA ASN A 185 -12.23 -15.49 6.09
C ASN A 185 -12.57 -15.78 4.62
N GLY A 186 -11.79 -16.67 4.00
CA GLY A 186 -11.88 -16.96 2.57
C GLY A 186 -13.18 -17.64 2.15
N ASP A 187 -13.94 -18.19 3.09
CA ASP A 187 -15.26 -18.79 2.90
C ASP A 187 -16.42 -17.80 3.11
N ALA A 188 -16.14 -16.51 3.36
CA ALA A 188 -17.16 -15.49 3.57
C ALA A 188 -18.08 -15.32 2.35
N THR A 189 -19.38 -15.45 2.58
CA THR A 189 -20.44 -15.28 1.59
C THR A 189 -20.53 -13.83 1.08
N PRO A 190 -21.16 -13.58 -0.08
CA PRO A 190 -21.38 -12.22 -0.57
C PRO A 190 -22.09 -11.30 0.43
N CYS A 191 -23.06 -11.83 1.19
CA CYS A 191 -23.77 -11.07 2.22
C CYS A 191 -22.81 -10.66 3.35
N GLU A 192 -21.97 -11.57 3.83
CA GLU A 192 -20.98 -11.30 4.87
C GLU A 192 -19.94 -10.27 4.41
N ARG A 193 -19.48 -10.36 3.16
CA ARG A 193 -18.58 -9.36 2.55
C ARG A 193 -19.21 -7.97 2.52
N ILE A 194 -20.49 -7.86 2.18
CA ILE A 194 -21.22 -6.58 2.18
C ILE A 194 -21.35 -6.02 3.61
N LEU A 195 -21.74 -6.88 4.57
CA LEU A 195 -21.89 -6.48 5.97
C LEU A 195 -20.55 -6.01 6.57
N ALA A 196 -19.48 -6.74 6.34
CA ALA A 196 -18.13 -6.36 6.77
C ALA A 196 -17.68 -5.04 6.13
N SER A 197 -17.92 -4.85 4.83
CA SER A 197 -17.59 -3.57 4.18
C SER A 197 -18.32 -2.39 4.83
N ARG A 198 -19.58 -2.56 5.23
CA ARG A 198 -20.36 -1.52 5.92
C ARG A 198 -19.86 -1.32 7.35
N ALA A 199 -19.54 -2.41 8.06
CA ALA A 199 -19.00 -2.35 9.41
C ALA A 199 -17.65 -1.61 9.45
N ALA A 200 -16.76 -1.87 8.50
CA ALA A 200 -15.48 -1.17 8.38
C ALA A 200 -15.66 0.33 8.11
N GLU A 201 -16.62 0.70 7.26
CA GLU A 201 -16.98 2.10 7.01
C GLU A 201 -17.56 2.79 8.26
N THR A 202 -18.36 2.08 9.07
CA THR A 202 -18.82 2.60 10.37
C THR A 202 -17.65 2.83 11.33
N VAL A 203 -16.71 1.88 11.44
CA VAL A 203 -15.51 2.03 12.28
C VAL A 203 -14.70 3.25 11.84
N ARG A 204 -14.49 3.44 10.53
CA ARG A 204 -13.82 4.61 9.97
C ARG A 204 -14.46 5.92 10.43
N ARG A 205 -15.77 6.06 10.25
CA ARG A 205 -16.51 7.30 10.62
C ARG A 205 -16.45 7.59 12.12
N VAL A 206 -16.61 6.56 12.95
CA VAL A 206 -16.53 6.72 14.41
C VAL A 206 -15.11 7.11 14.82
N ALA A 207 -14.07 6.56 14.18
CA ALA A 207 -12.68 6.92 14.46
C ALA A 207 -12.40 8.39 14.11
N GLU A 208 -12.86 8.86 12.95
CA GLU A 208 -12.73 10.27 12.52
C GLU A 208 -13.47 11.23 13.46
N ASP A 209 -14.65 10.84 13.93
CA ASP A 209 -15.40 11.60 14.95
C ASP A 209 -14.64 11.67 16.28
N VAL A 210 -14.01 10.57 16.71
CA VAL A 210 -13.19 10.51 17.94
C VAL A 210 -11.97 11.42 17.82
N GLU A 211 -11.25 11.35 16.69
CA GLU A 211 -10.08 12.18 16.42
C GLU A 211 -10.45 13.67 16.46
N THR A 212 -11.54 14.04 15.80
CA THR A 212 -12.03 15.43 15.76
C THR A 212 -12.45 15.95 17.13
N LYS A 213 -13.13 15.11 17.95
CA LYS A 213 -13.61 15.50 19.29
C LYS A 213 -12.51 15.50 20.35
N GLY A 214 -11.43 14.73 20.16
CA GLY A 214 -10.26 14.71 21.04
C GLY A 214 -9.27 15.87 20.82
N LEU A 215 -9.45 16.65 19.75
CA LEU A 215 -8.69 17.86 19.44
C LEU A 215 -9.28 19.15 20.04
N ALA A 216 -10.37 19.04 20.82
CA ALA A 216 -11.06 20.15 21.49
C ALA A 216 -10.59 20.34 22.95
#